data_AF-A0AAJ1VKT9-F1
#
_entry.id   AF-A0AAJ1VKT9-F1
#
_cell.length_a   1.000
_cell.length_b   1.000
_cell.length_c   1.000
_cell.angle_alpha   90.00
_cell.angle_beta   90.00
_cell.angle_gamma   90.00
#
_symmetry.space_group_name_H-M   'P 1'
#
loop_
_entity.id
_entity.type
_entity.pdbx_description
1 polymer ?
#
loop_
_entity_poly.entity_id
_entity_poly.type
_entity_poly.pdbx_seq_one_letter_code
_entity_poly.pdbx_strand_id
1 'polypeptide(L)'
;MPIQIQVAQCTECKGYTSAAPLDSKHTYHPEIVDHFLYHGEPAFTLDQKTFDKYRNLENTKVIIMDLTEHEKNDHLNCNCAKKAIQKRVYSQKEIYNIPTNHFVPEKQETDNEIYFKDLYHTYNNFHGLSSANHYGSSGRKFR
;
A
#
# COMPACT_ATOMS: atom_id res chain seq x y z
N MET A 1 9.03 29.97 -8.43
CA MET A 1 8.83 29.17 -9.67
C MET A 1 7.49 28.47 -9.52
N PRO A 2 6.68 28.34 -10.57
CA PRO A 2 5.42 27.60 -10.46
C PRO A 2 5.72 26.14 -10.13
N ILE A 3 5.06 25.62 -9.10
CA ILE A 3 5.17 24.22 -8.71
C ILE A 3 4.30 23.41 -9.64
N GLN A 4 4.93 22.49 -10.37
CA GLN A 4 4.23 21.59 -11.26
C GLN A 4 3.86 20.30 -10.56
N ILE A 5 2.62 19.88 -10.79
CA ILE A 5 2.09 18.62 -10.32
C ILE A 5 1.62 17.79 -11.51
N GLN A 6 1.54 16.49 -11.30
CA GLN A 6 0.98 15.53 -12.24
C GLN A 6 -0.35 15.01 -11.70
N VAL A 7 -1.32 14.91 -12.58
CA VAL A 7 -2.72 14.59 -12.25
C VAL A 7 -3.19 13.44 -13.13
N ALA A 8 -3.67 12.37 -12.49
CA ALA A 8 -4.25 11.21 -13.14
C ALA A 8 -5.74 11.47 -13.43
N GLN A 9 -6.03 12.10 -14.56
CA GLN A 9 -7.38 12.47 -15.01
C GLN A 9 -8.07 11.30 -15.72
N CYS A 10 -9.35 11.09 -15.42
CA CYS A 10 -10.22 10.15 -16.12
C CYS A 10 -10.65 10.70 -17.48
N THR A 11 -10.60 9.87 -18.52
CA THR A 11 -11.07 10.27 -19.86
C THR A 11 -12.59 10.29 -19.99
N GLU A 12 -13.31 9.55 -19.14
CA GLU A 12 -14.77 9.46 -19.17
C GLU A 12 -15.44 10.58 -18.36
N CYS A 13 -15.10 10.68 -17.08
CA CYS A 13 -15.76 11.58 -16.12
C CYS A 13 -15.11 12.98 -16.09
N LYS A 14 -13.94 13.17 -16.73
CA LYS A 14 -13.06 14.35 -16.64
C LYS A 14 -12.56 14.71 -15.23
N GLY A 15 -13.04 14.05 -14.18
CA GLY A 15 -12.46 14.14 -12.85
C GLY A 15 -11.13 13.40 -12.73
N TYR A 16 -10.40 13.63 -11.65
CA TYR A 16 -9.11 13.02 -11.37
C TYR A 16 -9.20 11.97 -10.25
N THR A 17 -8.24 11.05 -10.25
CA THR A 17 -8.19 9.92 -9.31
C THR A 17 -7.05 10.05 -8.31
N SER A 18 -5.94 10.63 -8.75
CA SER A 18 -4.81 10.95 -7.89
C SER A 18 -4.03 12.12 -8.48
N ALA A 19 -3.43 12.94 -7.62
CA ALA A 19 -2.49 13.98 -7.96
C ALA A 19 -1.21 13.82 -7.12
N ALA A 20 -0.07 14.21 -7.67
CA ALA A 20 1.21 14.16 -6.99
C ALA A 20 2.17 15.24 -7.51
N PRO A 21 3.18 15.64 -6.74
CA PRO A 21 4.27 16.49 -7.24
C PRO A 21 4.94 15.85 -8.46
N LEU A 22 5.36 16.66 -9.43
CA LEU A 22 6.07 16.15 -10.62
C LEU A 22 7.46 15.63 -10.25
N ASP A 23 8.21 16.40 -9.46
CA ASP A 23 9.52 16.01 -8.96
C ASP A 23 9.48 15.73 -7.46
N SER A 24 10.17 14.66 -7.05
CA SER A 24 10.34 14.29 -5.64
C SER A 24 11.06 15.34 -4.79
N LYS A 25 11.77 16.29 -5.42
CA LYS A 25 12.40 17.41 -4.72
C LYS A 25 11.37 18.40 -4.15
N HIS A 26 10.19 18.49 -4.78
CA HIS A 26 9.14 19.41 -4.35
C HIS A 26 8.24 18.83 -3.26
N THR A 27 8.39 17.55 -2.90
CA THR A 27 7.59 16.88 -1.86
C THR A 27 7.61 17.62 -0.52
N TYR A 28 8.72 18.27 -0.18
CA TYR A 28 8.89 19.05 1.05
C TYR A 28 8.73 20.56 0.85
N HIS A 29 8.27 20.99 -0.34
CA HIS A 29 8.02 22.39 -0.58
C HIS A 29 6.86 22.87 0.30
N PRO A 30 6.96 24.03 0.98
CA PRO A 30 5.92 24.50 1.89
C PRO A 30 4.52 24.49 1.29
N GLU A 31 4.35 24.97 0.05
CA GLU A 31 3.06 24.97 -0.65
C GLU A 31 2.48 23.56 -0.90
N ILE A 32 3.32 22.56 -1.22
CA ILE A 32 2.86 21.18 -1.41
C ILE A 32 2.46 20.55 -0.07
N VAL A 33 3.28 20.79 0.96
CA VAL A 33 3.02 20.33 2.32
C VAL A 33 1.73 20.96 2.84
N ASP A 34 1.54 22.26 2.59
CA ASP A 34 0.33 22.99 2.95
C ASP A 34 -0.91 22.40 2.27
N HIS A 35 -0.82 22.21 0.96
CA HIS A 35 -1.86 21.56 0.15
C HIS A 35 -2.23 20.16 0.66
N PHE A 36 -1.23 19.33 0.97
CA PHE A 36 -1.47 17.97 1.44
C PHE A 36 -2.03 17.90 2.87
N LEU A 37 -1.51 18.71 3.80
CA LEU A 37 -1.87 18.63 5.22
C LEU A 37 -3.08 19.48 5.61
N TYR A 38 -3.21 20.68 5.04
CA TYR A 38 -4.19 21.66 5.48
C TYR A 38 -5.41 21.75 4.56
N HIS A 39 -5.23 21.57 3.24
CA HIS A 39 -6.36 21.46 2.32
C HIS A 39 -6.97 20.04 2.31
N GLY A 40 -6.22 19.03 2.75
CA GLY A 40 -6.75 17.71 3.08
C GLY A 40 -7.36 16.97 1.89
N GLU A 41 -6.84 17.20 0.69
CA GLU A 41 -7.35 16.58 -0.53
C GLU A 41 -7.16 15.07 -0.51
N PRO A 42 -8.24 14.27 -0.57
CA PRO A 42 -8.15 12.82 -0.48
C PRO A 42 -7.36 12.16 -1.63
N ALA A 43 -7.37 12.82 -2.79
CA ALA A 43 -6.73 12.33 -4.00
C ALA A 43 -5.29 12.83 -4.17
N PHE A 44 -4.81 13.75 -3.33
CA PHE A 44 -3.43 14.23 -3.41
C PHE A 44 -2.48 13.32 -2.62
N THR A 45 -1.37 12.94 -3.23
CA THR A 45 -0.41 12.00 -2.64
C THR A 45 1.01 12.52 -2.79
N LEU A 46 1.81 12.39 -1.73
CA LEU A 46 3.23 12.73 -1.75
C LEU A 46 4.12 11.58 -2.24
N ASP A 47 3.59 10.35 -2.23
CA ASP A 47 4.32 9.15 -2.61
C ASP A 47 4.09 8.80 -4.09
N GLN A 48 5.16 8.92 -4.88
CA GLN A 48 5.17 8.61 -6.29
C GLN A 48 4.70 7.18 -6.61
N LYS A 49 5.02 6.22 -5.73
CA LYS A 49 4.61 4.82 -5.92
C LYS A 49 3.10 4.65 -5.83
N THR A 50 2.46 5.45 -4.99
CA THR A 50 1.01 5.44 -4.82
C THR A 50 0.36 6.07 -6.05
N PHE A 51 0.87 7.22 -6.52
CA PHE A 51 0.42 7.84 -7.77
C PHE A 51 0.54 6.89 -8.98
N ASP A 52 1.65 6.17 -9.10
CA ASP A 52 1.88 5.24 -10.22
C ASP A 52 0.83 4.13 -10.29
N LYS A 53 0.24 3.71 -9.16
CA LYS A 53 -0.87 2.74 -9.18
C LYS A 53 -2.11 3.31 -9.88
N TYR A 54 -2.47 4.56 -9.57
CA TYR A 54 -3.62 5.25 -10.16
C TYR A 54 -3.38 5.63 -11.62
N ARG A 55 -2.15 6.02 -11.96
CA ARG A 55 -1.73 6.25 -13.34
C ARG A 55 -1.96 5.04 -14.26
N ASN A 56 -1.81 3.83 -13.73
CA ASN A 56 -1.98 2.58 -14.49
C ASN A 56 -3.43 2.05 -14.49
N LEU A 57 -4.41 2.85 -14.06
CA LEU A 57 -5.83 2.48 -14.15
C LEU A 57 -6.37 2.68 -15.57
N GLU A 58 -7.39 1.91 -15.93
CA GLU A 58 -8.12 2.06 -17.19
C GLU A 58 -8.69 3.48 -17.34
N ASN A 59 -8.76 3.97 -18.58
CA ASN A 59 -9.36 5.27 -18.93
C ASN A 59 -8.77 6.43 -18.12
N THR A 60 -7.45 6.40 -17.92
CA THR A 60 -6.71 7.40 -17.16
C THR A 60 -5.58 7.99 -18.01
N LYS A 61 -5.51 9.31 -18.06
CA LYS A 61 -4.46 10.09 -18.71
C LYS A 61 -3.72 10.93 -17.66
N VAL A 62 -2.41 11.05 -17.81
CA VAL A 62 -1.60 11.93 -16.94
C VAL A 62 -1.48 13.29 -17.59
N ILE A 63 -1.82 14.33 -16.84
CA ILE A 63 -1.67 15.73 -17.25
C ILE A 63 -0.75 16.41 -16.25
N ILE A 64 0.11 17.28 -16.75
CA ILE A 64 0.96 18.14 -15.91
C ILE A 64 0.29 19.51 -15.88
N MET A 65 0.11 20.06 -14.69
CA MET A 65 -0.46 21.39 -14.48
C MET A 65 0.17 22.05 -13.25
N ASP A 66 -0.07 23.34 -13.10
CA ASP A 66 0.41 24.10 -11.94
C ASP A 66 -0.47 23.85 -10.71
N LEU A 67 0.14 23.92 -9.51
CA LEU A 67 -0.57 23.70 -8.24
C LEU A 67 -1.79 24.63 -8.08
N THR A 68 -1.65 25.91 -8.41
CA THR A 68 -2.74 26.89 -8.31
C THR A 68 -3.88 26.65 -9.30
N GLU A 69 -3.62 25.96 -10.41
CA GLU A 69 -4.65 25.55 -11.36
C GLU A 69 -5.38 24.29 -10.86
N HIS A 70 -4.63 23.39 -10.20
CA HIS A 70 -5.20 22.22 -9.55
C HIS A 70 -6.13 22.59 -8.40
N GLU A 71 -5.74 23.52 -7.53
CA GLU A 71 -6.56 24.00 -6.41
C GLU A 71 -7.95 24.47 -6.86
N LYS A 72 -8.08 25.03 -8.07
CA LYS A 72 -9.38 25.45 -8.62
C LYS A 72 -10.28 24.27 -9.01
N ASN A 73 -9.69 23.09 -9.21
CA ASN A 73 -10.32 21.88 -9.73
C ASN A 73 -10.29 20.72 -8.73
N ASP A 74 -9.88 20.97 -7.48
CA ASP A 74 -9.75 20.04 -6.35
C ASP A 74 -11.01 19.19 -6.06
N HIS A 75 -12.17 19.74 -6.35
CA HIS A 75 -13.47 19.11 -6.15
C HIS A 75 -13.81 18.10 -7.26
N LEU A 76 -13.10 18.11 -8.40
CA LEU A 76 -13.40 17.27 -9.56
C LEU A 76 -12.84 15.85 -9.39
N ASN A 77 -13.24 15.15 -8.35
CA ASN A 77 -12.83 13.77 -8.10
C ASN A 77 -13.61 12.78 -8.98
N CYS A 78 -12.93 11.75 -9.49
CA CYS A 78 -13.57 10.71 -10.27
C CYS A 78 -14.04 9.53 -9.42
N ASN A 79 -15.33 9.18 -9.55
CA ASN A 79 -15.95 8.05 -8.84
C ASN A 79 -16.18 6.82 -9.73
N CYS A 80 -15.56 6.78 -10.92
CA CYS A 80 -15.70 5.64 -11.83
C CYS A 80 -15.07 4.37 -11.23
N ALA A 81 -15.74 3.23 -11.41
CA ALA A 81 -15.17 1.92 -11.09
C ALA A 81 -14.10 1.56 -12.14
N LYS A 82 -12.82 1.79 -11.82
CA LYS A 82 -11.69 1.53 -12.71
C LYS A 82 -10.98 0.23 -12.33
N LYS A 83 -10.56 -0.54 -13.34
CA LYS A 83 -9.68 -1.70 -13.15
C LYS A 83 -8.23 -1.30 -13.39
N ALA A 84 -7.31 -1.97 -12.70
CA ALA A 84 -5.89 -1.80 -12.98
C ALA A 84 -5.56 -2.42 -14.35
N ILE A 85 -4.94 -1.63 -15.23
CA ILE A 85 -4.39 -2.16 -16.47
C ILE A 85 -3.22 -3.06 -16.05
N GLN A 86 -3.39 -4.38 -16.16
CA GLN A 86 -2.25 -5.27 -16.08
C GLN A 86 -1.35 -4.93 -17.26
N LYS A 87 -0.20 -4.31 -16.99
CA LYS A 87 0.88 -4.22 -17.97
C LYS A 87 1.14 -5.66 -18.39
N ARG A 88 0.76 -6.01 -19.63
CA ARG A 88 1.24 -7.24 -20.27
C ARG A 88 2.75 -7.07 -20.34
N VAL A 89 3.45 -7.63 -19.36
CA VAL A 89 4.88 -7.81 -19.45
C VAL A 89 5.05 -8.74 -20.65
N TYR A 90 5.32 -8.16 -21.82
CA TYR A 90 5.92 -8.93 -22.89
C TYR A 90 7.27 -9.36 -22.33
N SER A 91 7.30 -10.52 -21.67
CA SER A 91 8.55 -11.18 -21.40
C SER A 91 9.09 -11.56 -22.77
N GLN A 92 9.93 -10.71 -23.36
CA GLN A 92 10.96 -11.20 -24.24
C GLN A 92 11.78 -12.14 -23.37
N LYS A 93 11.45 -13.43 -23.42
CA LYS A 93 12.26 -14.49 -22.85
C LYS A 93 13.54 -14.52 -23.68
N GLU A 94 14.50 -13.67 -23.35
CA GLU A 94 15.89 -14.00 -23.63
C GLU A 94 16.21 -15.20 -22.74
N ILE A 95 16.24 -16.38 -23.37
CA ILE A 95 16.60 -17.64 -22.75
C ILE A 95 18.10 -17.57 -22.45
N TYR A 96 18.47 -16.96 -21.33
CA TYR A 96 19.76 -17.21 -20.71
C TYR A 96 19.59 -18.46 -19.85
N ASN A 97 20.13 -19.58 -20.33
CA ASN A 97 20.29 -20.81 -19.57
C ASN A 97 21.25 -20.53 -18.39
N ILE A 98 20.69 -20.19 -17.23
CA ILE A 98 21.42 -20.15 -15.97
C ILE A 98 21.26 -21.53 -15.34
N PRO A 99 22.36 -22.27 -15.04
CA PRO A 99 22.26 -23.57 -14.42
C PRO A 99 21.67 -23.45 -13.01
N THR A 100 20.60 -24.21 -12.78
CA THR A 100 19.91 -24.38 -11.50
C THR A 100 20.84 -25.03 -10.48
N ASN A 101 21.43 -24.21 -9.60
CA ASN A 101 21.91 -24.70 -8.31
C ASN A 101 20.74 -24.64 -7.32
N HIS A 102 20.12 -25.80 -7.10
CA HIS A 102 19.21 -26.03 -5.99
C HIS A 102 20.02 -26.04 -4.68
N PHE A 103 20.01 -24.93 -3.95
CA PHE A 103 20.38 -24.93 -2.53
C PHE A 103 19.43 -24.02 -1.73
N VAL A 104 18.34 -24.66 -1.27
CA VAL A 104 17.64 -24.52 0.02
C VAL A 104 17.50 -23.11 0.65
N PRO A 105 16.24 -22.65 0.85
CA PRO A 105 15.88 -21.79 1.97
C PRO A 105 14.80 -22.43 2.85
N GLU A 106 14.87 -23.73 3.15
CA GLU A 106 13.85 -24.40 3.99
C GLU A 106 14.00 -24.07 5.50
N LYS A 107 15.16 -23.54 5.92
CA LYS A 107 15.42 -23.21 7.34
C LYS A 107 14.85 -21.87 7.82
N GLN A 108 14.62 -20.90 6.93
CA GLN A 108 14.21 -19.55 7.34
C GLN A 108 12.71 -19.44 7.61
N GLU A 109 11.89 -20.27 6.94
CA GLU A 109 10.45 -20.34 7.20
C GLU A 109 10.16 -21.06 8.54
N THR A 110 10.94 -22.11 8.87
CA THR A 110 10.75 -22.88 10.11
C THR A 110 11.10 -22.09 11.37
N ASP A 111 12.14 -21.25 11.35
CA ASP A 111 12.55 -20.48 12.53
C ASP A 111 11.56 -19.35 12.85
N ASN A 112 10.93 -18.76 11.83
CA ASN A 112 9.91 -17.73 12.01
C ASN A 112 8.64 -18.32 12.64
N GLU A 113 8.21 -19.52 12.22
CA GLU A 113 7.05 -20.19 12.82
C GLU A 113 7.27 -20.58 14.29
N ILE A 114 8.48 -21.02 14.65
CA ILE A 114 8.85 -21.33 16.04
C ILE A 114 8.84 -20.04 16.88
N TYR A 115 9.40 -18.94 16.36
CA TYR A 115 9.41 -17.65 17.05
C TYR A 115 7.99 -17.14 17.39
N PHE A 116 7.06 -17.19 16.44
CA PHE A 116 5.68 -16.77 16.68
C PHE A 116 4.92 -17.69 17.64
N LYS A 117 5.23 -18.99 17.62
CA LYS A 117 4.61 -19.98 18.52
C LYS A 117 5.05 -19.77 19.97
N ASP A 118 6.32 -19.50 20.22
CA ASP A 118 6.84 -19.24 21.56
C ASP A 118 6.35 -17.90 22.14
N LEU A 119 6.18 -16.88 21.29
CA LEU A 119 5.57 -15.61 21.68
C LEU A 119 4.10 -15.78 22.10
N TYR A 120 3.35 -16.64 21.41
CA TYR A 120 1.95 -16.93 21.75
C TYR A 120 1.83 -17.72 23.06
N HIS A 121 2.73 -18.67 23.32
CA HIS A 121 2.77 -19.42 24.57
C HIS A 121 3.20 -18.58 25.77
N THR A 122 4.16 -17.66 25.60
CA THR A 122 4.57 -16.75 26.67
C THR A 122 3.46 -15.75 26.98
N TYR A 123 2.82 -15.15 25.97
CA TYR A 123 1.69 -14.24 26.17
C TYR A 123 0.55 -14.87 26.98
N ASN A 124 0.15 -16.11 26.66
CA ASN A 124 -0.93 -16.81 27.37
C ASN A 124 -0.57 -17.26 28.80
N ASN A 125 0.72 -17.39 29.12
CA ASN A 125 1.16 -17.71 30.48
C ASN A 125 1.30 -16.46 31.37
N PHE A 126 1.66 -15.31 30.80
CA PHE A 126 1.79 -14.05 31.55
C PHE A 126 0.46 -13.28 31.67
N HIS A 127 -0.40 -13.37 30.66
CA HIS A 127 -1.76 -12.81 30.68
C HIS A 127 -2.75 -13.96 30.85
N GLY A 128 -2.97 -14.36 32.10
CA GLY A 128 -3.78 -15.51 32.49
C GLY A 128 -5.17 -15.59 31.85
N LEU A 129 -5.25 -16.24 30.70
CA LEU A 129 -6.47 -16.81 30.12
C LEU A 129 -6.55 -18.32 30.41
N SER A 130 -6.12 -18.72 31.60
CA SER A 130 -6.49 -20.00 32.19
C SER A 130 -6.88 -19.78 33.64
N SER A 131 -8.17 -19.50 33.84
CA SER A 131 -9.03 -20.32 34.71
C SER A 131 -10.40 -19.67 34.84
N ALA A 132 -11.40 -20.20 34.15
CA ALA A 132 -12.65 -20.64 34.79
C ALA A 132 -13.56 -21.30 33.75
N ASN A 133 -14.01 -22.51 34.10
CA ASN A 133 -15.17 -23.24 33.55
C ASN A 133 -14.88 -24.15 32.34
N HIS A 134 -14.48 -25.41 32.62
CA HIS A 134 -15.43 -26.54 32.56
C HIS A 134 -14.79 -27.88 33.00
N TYR A 135 -15.39 -28.46 34.06
CA TYR A 135 -15.65 -29.87 34.37
C TYR A 135 -14.54 -30.96 34.29
N GLY A 136 -14.34 -31.64 35.43
CA GLY A 136 -13.66 -32.94 35.48
C GLY A 136 -13.51 -33.49 36.90
N SER A 137 -14.60 -33.97 37.49
CA SER A 137 -14.59 -34.77 38.73
C SER A 137 -13.67 -35.98 38.59
N SER A 138 -12.65 -36.11 39.45
CA SER A 138 -12.14 -37.42 39.84
C SER A 138 -11.70 -37.39 41.30
N GLY A 139 -12.47 -38.06 42.14
CA GLY A 139 -12.15 -38.24 43.55
C GLY A 139 -10.98 -39.20 43.72
N ARG A 140 -10.03 -38.83 44.58
CA ARG A 140 -9.20 -39.80 45.30
C ARG A 140 -9.14 -39.38 46.76
N LYS A 141 -9.83 -40.15 47.60
CA LYS A 141 -9.66 -40.12 49.05
C LYS A 141 -8.29 -40.73 49.35
N PHE A 142 -7.46 -40.02 50.11
CA PHE A 142 -6.36 -40.64 50.84
C PHE A 142 -6.74 -40.68 52.32
N ARG A 143 -6.51 -41.85 52.88
CA ARG A 143 -6.78 -42.27 54.25
C ARG A 143 -5.52 -42.09 55.07
#